data_AF-A0A9D4Q5B0-F1
#
_entry.id   AF-A0A9D4Q5B0-F1
#
_cell.length_a   1.000
_cell.length_b   1.000
_cell.length_c   1.000
_cell.angle_alpha   90.00
_cell.angle_beta   90.00
_cell.angle_gamma   90.00
#
_symmetry.space_group_name_H-M   'P 1'
#
loop_
_entity.id
_entity.type
_entity.pdbx_description
1 polymer ?
#
loop_
_entity_poly.entity_id
_entity_poly.type
_entity_poly.pdbx_seq_one_letter_code
_entity_poly.pdbx_strand_id
1 'polypeptide(L)'
;MAVGKNKGLSKGGKKGVKKKIVDPFTRKDWYDVKAPAMYAVRNIGKTFVNRTQGTKIASEGLKGRVFEVSQADLTNGEDAFRKFRLIAEEVQGRNVLTNFHGMDLTTDKLRSMVKKWQTLIEATVDVRTTDGYLLRMFCIGFTKKCANQLKKTCYAQHNQVRLIRKKMTEMMIQEVSSTSLKEVVNKLIPGSIGKDIEKSCQHIYPLHDVLIRKVKVLKKPKFELGKLLELHGEGSGKGGASATASAAKGEEGMKVDRPEGYEPPSRAGACEYFATSESRAAMNTGYVRDSLSLEREGKVREVGAQAVWSLSSCKPGFGVDQLRDNCLDTYWQSDGPQPHLVNIQFRRKTTIQGICIYADYKLDESYTPNRISVRVGSSFHDLQELEAVDLTEPTGWVHIATRDAAGHPVRTFFVQIAVLSNHQNGRDTHLRQIKVHSPVQQANVSVMPKVNFTSVDCRAFSCIR
;
A
#
# COMPACT_ATOMS: atom_id res chain seq x y z
N MET A 1 66.48 34.36 -5.76
CA MET A 1 65.85 34.82 -7.02
C MET A 1 65.66 33.64 -7.94
N ALA A 2 64.43 33.18 -8.12
CA ALA A 2 63.86 32.54 -9.32
C ALA A 2 62.66 31.65 -8.91
N VAL A 3 61.51 32.30 -8.79
CA VAL A 3 60.19 31.68 -8.71
C VAL A 3 59.91 31.04 -10.09
N GLY A 4 60.03 29.72 -10.17
CA GLY A 4 59.68 28.95 -11.36
C GLY A 4 58.17 28.88 -11.54
N LYS A 5 57.64 29.75 -12.40
CA LYS A 5 56.25 29.76 -12.86
C LYS A 5 55.88 28.40 -13.48
N ASN A 6 55.14 27.57 -12.75
CA ASN A 6 54.34 26.52 -13.38
C ASN A 6 53.27 27.19 -14.25
N LYS A 7 53.57 27.30 -15.55
CA LYS A 7 52.60 27.61 -16.59
C LYS A 7 51.41 26.69 -16.38
N GLY A 8 50.25 27.30 -16.12
CA GLY A 8 48.99 26.59 -15.99
C GLY A 8 48.81 25.65 -17.18
N LEU A 9 48.78 24.35 -16.90
CA LEU A 9 48.04 23.41 -17.70
C LEU A 9 46.63 23.96 -17.73
N SER A 10 46.26 24.64 -18.81
CA SER A 10 44.86 24.86 -19.09
C SER A 10 44.27 23.45 -19.15
N LYS A 11 43.52 23.08 -18.12
CA LYS A 11 42.46 22.09 -18.27
C LYS A 11 41.57 22.70 -19.34
N GLY A 12 41.90 22.43 -20.59
CA GLY A 12 41.02 22.59 -21.72
C GLY A 12 39.82 21.74 -21.37
N GLY A 13 38.84 22.37 -20.72
CA GLY A 13 37.55 21.77 -20.48
C GLY A 13 37.09 21.31 -21.83
N LYS A 14 37.05 19.98 -22.04
CA LYS A 14 36.26 19.39 -23.11
C LYS A 14 34.88 19.97 -22.92
N LYS A 15 34.58 21.05 -23.65
CA LYS A 15 33.24 21.64 -23.80
C LYS A 15 32.34 20.43 -23.96
N GLY A 16 31.50 20.19 -22.95
CA GLY A 16 30.72 18.98 -22.83
C GLY A 16 30.10 18.70 -24.19
N VAL A 17 30.52 17.59 -24.81
CA VAL A 17 29.91 17.09 -26.04
C VAL A 17 28.43 17.09 -25.73
N LYS A 18 27.67 18.01 -26.35
CA LYS A 18 26.22 18.10 -26.15
C LYS A 18 25.72 16.68 -26.38
N LYS A 19 25.26 16.01 -25.31
CA LYS A 19 24.71 14.66 -25.42
C LYS A 19 23.71 14.73 -26.55
N LYS A 20 23.97 13.99 -27.64
CA LYS A 20 23.11 13.96 -28.81
C LYS A 20 21.69 13.75 -28.29
N ILE A 21 20.79 14.67 -28.60
CA ILE A 21 19.38 14.58 -28.19
C ILE A 21 18.83 13.37 -28.93
N VAL A 22 18.82 12.23 -28.26
CA VAL A 22 18.36 10.95 -28.78
C VAL A 22 17.02 10.68 -28.12
N ASP A 23 16.00 10.43 -28.95
CA ASP A 23 14.67 10.10 -28.47
C ASP A 23 14.73 8.89 -27.51
N PRO A 24 14.24 9.02 -26.27
CA PRO A 24 14.16 7.93 -25.31
C PRO A 24 13.47 6.65 -25.84
N PHE A 25 12.54 6.75 -26.80
CA PHE A 25 11.87 5.59 -27.38
C PHE A 25 12.76 4.72 -28.27
N THR A 26 13.80 5.29 -28.88
CA THR A 26 14.78 4.54 -29.70
C THR A 26 15.58 3.53 -28.88
N ARG A 27 15.61 3.69 -27.55
CA ARG A 27 16.33 2.82 -26.61
C ARG A 27 15.44 1.73 -26.01
N LYS A 28 14.20 1.60 -26.46
CA LYS A 28 13.23 0.64 -25.93
C LYS A 28 12.99 -0.49 -26.92
N ASP A 29 12.86 -1.70 -26.40
CA ASP A 29 12.49 -2.88 -27.18
C ASP A 29 11.12 -3.39 -26.74
N TRP A 30 10.37 -3.92 -27.71
CA TRP A 30 9.04 -4.49 -27.54
C TRP A 30 9.12 -5.99 -27.27
N TYR A 31 8.31 -6.44 -26.32
CA TYR A 31 8.16 -7.83 -25.89
C TYR A 31 6.67 -8.21 -25.94
N ASP A 32 6.39 -9.47 -26.28
CA ASP A 32 5.04 -10.01 -26.34
C ASP A 32 4.67 -10.63 -24.99
N VAL A 33 3.54 -10.22 -24.41
CA VAL A 33 3.05 -10.72 -23.12
C VAL A 33 2.14 -11.92 -23.36
N LYS A 34 2.51 -13.08 -22.80
CA LYS A 34 1.78 -14.34 -22.96
C LYS A 34 1.00 -14.68 -21.70
N ALA A 35 -0.28 -15.02 -21.87
CA ALA A 35 -1.12 -15.60 -20.83
C ALA A 35 -0.81 -17.11 -20.65
N PRO A 36 -1.05 -17.68 -19.46
CA PRO A 36 -1.02 -19.12 -19.25
C PRO A 36 -2.03 -19.86 -20.13
N ALA A 37 -1.79 -21.15 -20.36
CA ALA A 37 -2.61 -22.01 -21.23
C ALA A 37 -4.03 -22.30 -20.70
N MET A 38 -4.37 -21.85 -19.49
CA MET A 38 -5.73 -21.89 -18.96
C MET A 38 -6.69 -20.92 -19.68
N TYR A 39 -6.16 -19.93 -20.40
CA TYR A 39 -6.93 -18.98 -21.20
C TYR A 39 -6.87 -19.36 -22.67
N ALA A 40 -7.97 -19.13 -23.40
CA ALA A 40 -8.05 -19.44 -24.83
C ALA A 40 -7.13 -18.53 -25.67
N VAL A 41 -7.13 -17.23 -25.37
CA VAL A 41 -6.26 -16.25 -26.02
C VAL A 41 -4.96 -16.13 -25.23
N ARG A 42 -3.89 -16.66 -25.82
CA ARG A 42 -2.55 -16.63 -25.19
C ARG A 42 -1.82 -15.31 -25.36
N ASN A 43 -2.11 -14.53 -26.40
CA ASN A 43 -1.40 -13.29 -26.67
C ASN A 43 -2.19 -12.11 -26.12
N ILE A 44 -1.74 -11.51 -25.02
CA ILE A 44 -2.45 -10.42 -24.35
C ILE A 44 -2.16 -9.08 -25.03
N GLY A 45 -0.90 -8.89 -25.46
CA GLY A 45 -0.45 -7.64 -26.05
C GLY A 45 1.07 -7.49 -26.00
N LYS A 46 1.55 -6.25 -26.18
CA LYS A 46 2.98 -5.92 -26.16
C LYS A 46 3.34 -4.99 -25.02
N THR A 47 4.49 -5.19 -24.43
CA THR A 47 5.08 -4.30 -23.42
C THR A 47 6.47 -3.89 -23.85
N PHE A 48 6.87 -2.66 -23.57
CA PHE A 48 8.21 -2.18 -23.87
C PHE A 48 9.04 -2.00 -22.60
N VAL A 49 10.34 -2.22 -22.73
CA VAL A 49 11.33 -1.96 -21.68
C VAL A 49 12.56 -1.32 -22.31
N ASN A 50 13.36 -0.61 -21.51
CA ASN A 50 14.64 -0.12 -21.98
C ASN A 50 15.55 -1.30 -22.33
N ARG A 51 16.34 -1.15 -23.40
CA ARG A 51 17.43 -2.08 -23.75
C ARG A 51 18.36 -2.23 -22.56
N THR A 52 18.91 -3.44 -22.41
CA THR A 52 19.94 -3.73 -21.41
C THR A 52 21.11 -2.77 -21.62
N GLN A 53 21.45 -2.01 -20.58
CA GLN A 53 22.56 -1.06 -20.59
C GLN A 53 23.30 -1.13 -19.25
N GLY A 54 24.58 -1.46 -19.30
CA GLY A 54 25.42 -1.62 -18.12
C GLY A 54 24.86 -2.68 -17.18
N THR A 55 24.60 -2.30 -15.93
CA THR A 55 24.10 -3.18 -14.87
C THR A 55 22.58 -3.37 -14.87
N LYS A 56 21.84 -2.63 -15.70
CA LYS A 56 20.37 -2.72 -15.76
C LYS A 56 19.94 -3.68 -16.85
N ILE A 57 19.44 -4.86 -16.45
CA ILE A 57 18.99 -5.90 -17.37
C ILE A 57 17.52 -5.65 -17.76
N ALA A 58 17.21 -5.75 -19.06
CA ALA A 58 15.85 -5.56 -19.57
C ALA A 58 14.85 -6.57 -18.98
N SER A 59 15.27 -7.83 -18.77
CA SER A 59 14.41 -8.88 -18.20
C SER A 59 13.99 -8.58 -16.76
N GLU A 60 14.90 -8.10 -15.91
CA GLU A 60 14.58 -7.69 -14.53
C GLU A 60 13.57 -6.54 -14.49
N GLY A 61 13.68 -5.58 -15.41
CA GLY A 61 12.73 -4.48 -15.53
C GLY A 61 11.35 -4.87 -16.09
N LEU A 62 11.23 -6.08 -16.67
CA LEU A 62 9.97 -6.66 -17.14
C LEU A 62 9.33 -7.56 -16.08
N LYS A 63 10.13 -8.31 -15.33
CA LYS A 63 9.67 -9.15 -14.22
C LYS A 63 9.00 -8.30 -13.15
N GLY A 64 7.96 -8.84 -12.51
CA GLY A 64 7.20 -8.16 -11.47
C GLY A 64 6.16 -7.16 -11.96
N ARG A 65 6.09 -6.85 -13.28
CA ARG A 65 4.99 -6.05 -13.83
C ARG A 65 3.68 -6.82 -13.73
N VAL A 66 2.61 -6.13 -13.34
CA VAL A 66 1.26 -6.70 -13.25
C VAL A 66 0.41 -6.09 -14.35
N PHE A 67 -0.13 -6.93 -15.23
CA PHE A 67 -1.05 -6.58 -16.29
C PHE A 67 -2.48 -6.87 -15.83
N GLU A 68 -3.38 -5.90 -15.97
CA GLU A 68 -4.80 -6.07 -15.71
C GLU A 68 -5.52 -6.22 -17.06
N VAL A 69 -6.21 -7.34 -17.26
CA VAL A 69 -6.84 -7.72 -18.52
C VAL A 69 -8.29 -8.10 -18.25
N SER A 70 -9.20 -7.76 -19.17
CA SER A 70 -10.59 -8.22 -19.10
C SER A 70 -10.66 -9.72 -19.37
N GLN A 71 -11.60 -10.42 -18.73
CA GLN A 71 -11.87 -11.82 -19.03
C GLN A 71 -12.31 -12.02 -20.48
N ALA A 72 -13.11 -11.09 -21.02
CA ALA A 72 -13.60 -11.15 -22.39
C ALA A 72 -12.44 -11.28 -23.40
N ASP A 73 -11.35 -10.54 -23.19
CA ASP A 73 -10.17 -10.55 -24.05
C ASP A 73 -9.34 -11.85 -23.92
N LEU A 74 -9.48 -12.56 -22.80
CA LEU A 74 -8.75 -13.80 -22.53
C LEU A 74 -9.49 -15.07 -22.99
N THR A 75 -10.82 -15.04 -23.00
CA THR A 75 -11.66 -16.21 -23.31
C THR A 75 -12.54 -16.04 -24.54
N ASN A 76 -12.49 -14.89 -25.23
CA ASN A 76 -13.41 -14.52 -26.32
C ASN A 76 -14.89 -14.64 -25.93
N GLY A 77 -15.21 -14.41 -24.66
CA GLY A 77 -16.57 -14.51 -24.11
C GLY A 77 -17.19 -13.14 -23.88
N GLU A 78 -18.50 -13.12 -23.63
CA GLU A 78 -19.25 -11.88 -23.37
C GLU A 78 -19.07 -11.32 -21.94
N ASP A 79 -18.52 -12.11 -21.02
CA ASP A 79 -18.34 -11.74 -19.62
C ASP A 79 -17.17 -10.75 -19.42
N ALA A 80 -17.40 -9.48 -19.75
CA ALA A 80 -16.42 -8.39 -19.63
C ALA A 80 -16.23 -7.84 -18.19
N PHE A 81 -17.10 -8.23 -17.25
CA PHE A 81 -17.14 -7.63 -15.91
C PHE A 81 -16.12 -8.19 -14.92
N ARG A 82 -15.32 -9.19 -15.32
CA ARG A 82 -14.24 -9.78 -14.51
C ARG A 82 -12.90 -9.35 -15.08
N LYS A 83 -11.99 -8.92 -14.21
CA LYS A 83 -10.63 -8.48 -14.56
C LYS A 83 -9.63 -9.39 -13.89
N PHE A 84 -8.72 -9.93 -14.68
CA PHE A 84 -7.62 -10.78 -14.21
C PHE A 84 -6.34 -9.96 -14.12
N ARG A 85 -5.59 -10.19 -13.05
CA ARG A 85 -4.24 -9.64 -12.87
C ARG A 85 -3.23 -10.73 -13.14
N LEU A 86 -2.38 -10.49 -14.12
CA LEU A 86 -1.33 -11.41 -14.56
C LEU A 86 0.03 -10.76 -14.31
N ILE A 87 0.87 -11.41 -13.53
CA ILE A 87 2.22 -10.92 -13.18
C ILE A 87 3.27 -11.56 -14.07
N ALA A 88 4.17 -10.75 -14.63
CA ALA A 88 5.34 -11.24 -15.36
C ALA A 88 6.33 -11.92 -14.40
N GLU A 89 6.58 -13.21 -14.59
CA GLU A 89 7.52 -13.96 -13.76
C GLU A 89 8.83 -14.27 -14.51
N GLU A 90 8.73 -14.66 -15.78
CA GLU A 90 9.89 -15.02 -16.59
C GLU A 90 9.86 -14.39 -17.98
N VAL A 91 11.03 -14.15 -18.57
CA VAL A 91 11.18 -13.63 -19.94
C VAL A 91 11.97 -14.65 -20.75
N GLN A 92 11.35 -15.17 -21.82
CA GLN A 92 11.96 -16.09 -22.77
C GLN A 92 12.12 -15.42 -24.12
N GLY A 93 13.35 -15.03 -24.46
CA GLY A 93 13.61 -14.27 -25.68
C GLY A 93 12.79 -12.98 -25.70
N ARG A 94 11.80 -12.89 -26.59
CA ARG A 94 10.86 -11.75 -26.67
C ARG A 94 9.50 -11.99 -26.01
N ASN A 95 9.28 -13.19 -25.48
CA ASN A 95 8.03 -13.56 -24.81
C ASN A 95 8.15 -13.33 -23.30
N VAL A 96 7.14 -12.70 -22.70
CA VAL A 96 7.01 -12.56 -21.25
C VAL A 96 5.97 -13.54 -20.77
N LEU A 97 6.37 -14.52 -19.97
CA LEU A 97 5.49 -15.50 -19.36
C LEU A 97 4.88 -14.90 -18.10
N THR A 98 3.55 -14.98 -18.00
CA THR A 98 2.79 -14.40 -16.90
C THR A 98 2.11 -15.47 -16.07
N ASN A 99 1.91 -15.19 -14.79
CA ASN A 99 1.20 -16.08 -13.87
C ASN A 99 0.01 -15.35 -13.25
N PHE A 100 -0.96 -16.10 -12.73
CA PHE A 100 -2.11 -15.52 -12.04
C PHE A 100 -1.70 -14.82 -10.74
N HIS A 101 -2.12 -13.56 -10.57
CA HIS A 101 -1.83 -12.74 -9.39
C HIS A 101 -3.10 -12.34 -8.62
N GLY A 102 -4.24 -12.28 -9.30
CA GLY A 102 -5.50 -11.97 -8.65
C GLY A 102 -6.63 -11.71 -9.63
N MET A 103 -7.80 -11.48 -9.08
CA MET A 103 -9.03 -11.21 -9.83
C MET A 103 -9.81 -10.09 -9.13
N ASP A 104 -10.42 -9.20 -9.90
CA ASP A 104 -11.30 -8.13 -9.43
C ASP A 104 -12.51 -8.01 -10.35
N LEU A 105 -13.68 -7.67 -9.81
CA LEU A 105 -14.81 -7.24 -10.64
C LEU A 105 -14.63 -5.79 -11.13
N THR A 106 -15.27 -5.44 -12.25
CA THR A 106 -15.40 -4.06 -12.69
C THR A 106 -16.30 -3.26 -11.74
N THR A 107 -16.03 -1.95 -11.65
CA THR A 107 -16.71 -1.09 -10.66
C THR A 107 -18.18 -0.84 -11.02
N ASP A 108 -18.48 -0.77 -12.31
CA ASP A 108 -19.81 -0.68 -12.90
C ASP A 108 -20.67 -1.89 -12.51
N LYS A 109 -20.19 -3.12 -12.74
CA LYS A 109 -20.92 -4.33 -12.35
C LYS A 109 -21.15 -4.39 -10.84
N LEU A 110 -20.13 -4.11 -10.02
CA LEU A 110 -20.27 -4.08 -8.56
C LEU A 110 -21.36 -3.09 -8.13
N ARG A 111 -21.33 -1.86 -8.66
CA ARG A 111 -22.32 -0.82 -8.34
C ARG A 111 -23.72 -1.16 -8.84
N SER A 112 -23.85 -1.86 -9.97
CA SER A 112 -25.15 -2.25 -10.52
C SER A 112 -25.91 -3.29 -9.67
N MET A 113 -25.19 -4.15 -8.95
CA MET A 113 -25.78 -5.19 -8.11
C MET A 113 -26.25 -4.64 -6.77
N VAL A 114 -25.60 -3.59 -6.25
CA VAL A 114 -25.95 -2.97 -4.98
C VAL A 114 -27.20 -2.10 -5.16
N LYS A 115 -28.36 -2.68 -4.81
CA LYS A 115 -29.68 -2.02 -4.84
C LYS A 115 -30.28 -1.91 -3.44
N LYS A 116 -31.23 -0.99 -3.26
CA LYS A 116 -32.04 -0.88 -2.03
C LYS A 116 -33.04 -2.05 -1.94
N TRP A 117 -33.60 -2.25 -0.74
CA TRP A 117 -34.68 -3.22 -0.46
C TRP A 117 -34.29 -4.70 -0.47
N GLN A 118 -32.99 -4.99 -0.48
CA GLN A 118 -32.41 -6.32 -0.35
C GLN A 118 -31.25 -6.29 0.65
N THR A 119 -30.92 -7.44 1.22
CA THR A 119 -29.77 -7.58 2.12
C THR A 119 -28.53 -7.92 1.29
N LEU A 120 -27.45 -7.18 1.55
CA LEU A 120 -26.11 -7.50 1.05
C LEU A 120 -25.42 -8.46 2.02
N ILE A 121 -24.89 -9.56 1.49
CA ILE A 121 -24.16 -10.56 2.26
C ILE A 121 -22.75 -10.67 1.68
N GLU A 122 -21.76 -10.40 2.51
CA GLU A 122 -20.34 -10.52 2.19
C GLU A 122 -19.68 -11.57 3.07
N ALA A 123 -18.75 -12.33 2.48
CA ALA A 123 -17.92 -13.30 3.17
C ALA A 123 -16.47 -13.19 2.67
N THR A 124 -15.52 -13.38 3.59
CA THR A 124 -14.08 -13.30 3.32
C THR A 124 -13.38 -14.51 3.89
N VAL A 125 -12.48 -15.11 3.10
CA VAL A 125 -11.79 -16.34 3.48
C VAL A 125 -10.36 -16.31 3.01
N ASP A 126 -9.47 -16.81 3.87
CA ASP A 126 -8.09 -17.12 3.53
C ASP A 126 -7.95 -18.63 3.36
N VAL A 127 -7.53 -19.07 2.16
CA VAL A 127 -7.40 -20.48 1.82
C VAL A 127 -6.02 -20.73 1.22
N ARG A 128 -5.43 -21.86 1.57
CA ARG A 128 -4.19 -22.35 0.96
C ARG A 128 -4.53 -23.39 -0.10
N THR A 129 -3.96 -23.25 -1.30
CA THR A 129 -4.06 -24.27 -2.37
C THR A 129 -3.04 -25.38 -2.15
N THR A 130 -3.19 -26.49 -2.87
CA THR A 130 -2.25 -27.63 -2.86
C THR A 130 -0.82 -27.20 -3.22
N ASP A 131 -0.69 -26.24 -4.14
CA ASP A 131 0.59 -25.79 -4.68
C ASP A 131 1.32 -24.79 -3.75
N GLY A 132 0.72 -24.49 -2.58
CA GLY A 132 1.30 -23.60 -1.57
C GLY A 132 1.01 -22.10 -1.80
N TYR A 133 0.08 -21.74 -2.69
CA TYR A 133 -0.41 -20.37 -2.77
C TYR A 133 -1.40 -20.10 -1.64
N LEU A 134 -1.26 -18.94 -0.99
CA LEU A 134 -2.23 -18.48 0.00
C LEU A 134 -3.09 -17.39 -0.64
N LEU A 135 -4.37 -17.67 -0.81
CA LEU A 135 -5.34 -16.82 -1.49
C LEU A 135 -6.32 -16.23 -0.48
N ARG A 136 -6.66 -14.95 -0.64
CA ARG A 136 -7.78 -14.30 0.06
C ARG A 136 -8.91 -14.04 -0.92
N MET A 137 -10.03 -14.69 -0.69
CA MET A 137 -11.23 -14.60 -1.52
C MET A 137 -12.31 -13.76 -0.85
N PHE A 138 -12.99 -12.95 -1.65
CA PHE A 138 -14.13 -12.14 -1.24
C PHE A 138 -15.34 -12.60 -2.04
N CYS A 139 -16.37 -13.09 -1.37
CA CYS A 139 -17.66 -13.41 -1.98
C CYS A 139 -18.67 -12.31 -1.64
N ILE A 140 -19.52 -11.99 -2.60
CA ILE A 140 -20.67 -11.11 -2.44
C ILE A 140 -21.93 -11.83 -2.94
N GLY A 141 -23.06 -11.61 -2.28
CA GLY A 141 -24.35 -12.10 -2.72
C GLY A 141 -25.50 -11.25 -2.19
N PHE A 142 -26.65 -11.32 -2.86
CA PHE A 142 -27.82 -10.52 -2.54
C PHE A 142 -29.06 -11.38 -2.37
N THR A 143 -29.96 -10.99 -1.47
CA THR A 143 -31.24 -11.69 -1.28
C THR A 143 -32.16 -11.51 -2.49
N LYS A 144 -32.70 -12.60 -3.01
CA LYS A 144 -33.60 -12.61 -4.17
C LYS A 144 -35.04 -12.43 -3.73
N LYS A 145 -35.77 -11.53 -4.37
CA LYS A 145 -37.22 -11.39 -4.18
C LYS A 145 -37.95 -12.55 -4.87
N CYS A 146 -38.87 -13.22 -4.15
CA CYS A 146 -39.71 -14.24 -4.77
C CYS A 146 -40.73 -13.59 -5.72
N ALA A 147 -41.09 -14.27 -6.81
CA ALA A 147 -42.01 -13.73 -7.82
C ALA A 147 -43.37 -13.32 -7.21
N ASN A 148 -43.89 -14.11 -6.28
CA ASN A 148 -45.20 -13.89 -5.65
C ASN A 148 -45.14 -13.02 -4.38
N GLN A 149 -44.00 -12.37 -4.10
CA GLN A 149 -43.81 -11.58 -2.89
C GLN A 149 -44.41 -10.18 -3.03
N LEU A 150 -45.48 -9.91 -2.26
CA LEU A 150 -46.12 -8.58 -2.19
C LEU A 150 -45.20 -7.53 -1.55
N LYS A 151 -44.47 -7.90 -0.50
CA LYS A 151 -43.57 -6.99 0.22
C LYS A 151 -42.49 -6.45 -0.71
N LYS A 152 -42.29 -5.13 -0.69
CA LYS A 152 -41.23 -4.47 -1.46
C LYS A 152 -39.82 -4.87 -0.99
N THR A 153 -39.67 -5.14 0.31
CA THR A 153 -38.41 -5.51 0.93
C THR A 153 -38.21 -7.01 1.01
N CYS A 154 -36.97 -7.42 0.75
CA CYS A 154 -36.49 -8.79 0.84
C CYS A 154 -35.28 -8.83 1.79
N TYR A 155 -35.53 -8.62 3.08
CA TYR A 155 -34.48 -8.59 4.10
C TYR A 155 -34.36 -9.94 4.81
N ALA A 156 -33.17 -10.51 4.80
CA ALA A 156 -32.83 -11.68 5.61
C ALA A 156 -32.62 -11.27 7.07
N GLN A 157 -33.07 -12.11 8.01
CA GLN A 157 -32.81 -11.91 9.42
C GLN A 157 -31.32 -12.12 9.74
N HIS A 158 -30.84 -11.53 10.84
CA HIS A 158 -29.42 -11.59 11.22
C HIS A 158 -28.89 -13.02 11.35
N ASN A 159 -29.67 -13.94 11.93
CA ASN A 159 -29.29 -15.36 12.06
C ASN A 159 -29.16 -16.05 10.69
N GLN A 160 -30.06 -15.75 9.75
CA GLN A 160 -29.97 -16.28 8.38
C GLN A 160 -28.71 -15.76 7.68
N VAL A 161 -28.37 -14.47 7.83
CA VAL A 161 -27.14 -13.90 7.28
C VAL A 161 -25.89 -14.58 7.84
N ARG A 162 -25.84 -14.87 9.14
CA ARG A 162 -24.73 -15.61 9.77
C ARG A 162 -24.59 -17.02 9.22
N LEU A 163 -25.69 -17.74 9.06
CA LEU A 163 -25.71 -19.09 8.48
C LEU A 163 -25.24 -19.09 7.02
N ILE A 164 -25.71 -18.13 6.21
CA ILE A 164 -25.29 -17.98 4.81
C ILE A 164 -23.78 -17.67 4.74
N ARG A 165 -23.27 -16.77 5.57
CA ARG A 165 -21.82 -16.49 5.62
C ARG A 165 -21.00 -17.73 5.99
N LYS A 166 -21.47 -18.54 6.93
CA LYS A 166 -20.81 -19.80 7.30
C LYS A 166 -20.75 -20.75 6.11
N LYS A 167 -21.88 -20.98 5.42
CA LYS A 167 -21.95 -21.81 4.20
C LYS A 167 -21.09 -21.28 3.05
N MET A 168 -21.09 -19.96 2.83
CA MET A 168 -20.21 -19.32 1.83
C MET A 168 -18.74 -19.61 2.11
N THR A 169 -18.32 -19.47 3.37
CA THR A 169 -16.93 -19.74 3.77
C THR A 169 -16.56 -21.20 3.61
N GLU A 170 -17.43 -22.11 4.06
CA GLU A 170 -17.22 -23.56 3.97
C GLU A 170 -17.05 -24.03 2.52
N MET A 171 -17.93 -23.60 1.61
CA MET A 171 -17.83 -23.94 0.19
C MET A 171 -16.57 -23.37 -0.48
N MET A 172 -16.18 -22.13 -0.15
CA MET A 172 -14.93 -21.56 -0.67
C MET A 172 -13.69 -22.34 -0.18
N ILE A 173 -13.67 -22.77 1.07
CA ILE A 173 -12.57 -23.57 1.63
C ILE A 173 -12.52 -24.93 0.93
N GLN A 174 -13.65 -25.61 0.81
CA GLN A 174 -13.73 -26.94 0.21
C GLN A 174 -13.25 -26.95 -1.25
N GLU A 175 -13.70 -25.99 -2.06
CA GLU A 175 -13.36 -25.93 -3.49
C GLU A 175 -11.89 -25.59 -3.76
N VAL A 176 -11.28 -24.75 -2.92
CA VAL A 176 -9.92 -24.22 -3.16
C VAL A 176 -8.83 -25.03 -2.45
N SER A 177 -9.12 -25.61 -1.29
CA SER A 177 -8.14 -26.42 -0.54
C SER A 177 -7.76 -27.73 -1.24
N SER A 178 -8.70 -28.32 -1.99
CA SER A 178 -8.49 -29.59 -2.71
C SER A 178 -7.79 -29.43 -4.06
N THR A 179 -7.53 -28.19 -4.50
CA THR A 179 -7.35 -27.86 -5.92
C THR A 179 -6.06 -27.06 -6.15
N SER A 180 -5.39 -27.29 -7.28
CA SER A 180 -4.21 -26.53 -7.74
C SER A 180 -4.58 -25.12 -8.21
N LEU A 181 -3.62 -24.18 -8.30
CA LEU A 181 -3.91 -22.82 -8.75
C LEU A 181 -4.52 -22.79 -10.15
N LYS A 182 -4.03 -23.67 -11.04
CA LYS A 182 -4.53 -23.83 -12.41
C LYS A 182 -6.03 -24.16 -12.43
N GLU A 183 -6.42 -25.16 -11.65
CA GLU A 183 -7.80 -25.60 -11.58
C GLU A 183 -8.70 -24.60 -10.84
N VAL A 184 -8.18 -23.89 -9.83
CA VAL A 184 -8.90 -22.78 -9.18
C VAL A 184 -9.25 -21.70 -10.22
N VAL A 185 -8.31 -21.30 -11.07
CA VAL A 185 -8.60 -20.32 -12.13
C VAL A 185 -9.62 -20.85 -13.13
N ASN A 186 -9.54 -22.13 -13.51
CA ASN A 186 -10.55 -22.75 -14.39
C ASN A 186 -11.96 -22.75 -13.78
N LYS A 187 -12.10 -22.82 -12.45
CA LYS A 187 -13.39 -22.64 -11.74
C LYS A 187 -13.81 -21.16 -11.67
N LEU A 188 -12.84 -20.24 -11.57
CA LEU A 188 -13.08 -18.80 -11.53
C LEU A 188 -13.53 -18.22 -12.88
N ILE A 189 -13.13 -18.79 -14.02
CA ILE A 189 -13.55 -18.30 -15.36
C ILE A 189 -15.08 -18.37 -15.54
N PRO A 190 -15.74 -19.54 -15.43
CA PRO A 190 -17.21 -19.62 -15.51
C PRO A 190 -17.89 -19.14 -14.22
N GLY A 191 -17.15 -19.01 -13.11
CA GLY A 191 -17.70 -18.67 -11.80
C GLY A 191 -18.53 -19.79 -11.19
N SER A 192 -18.11 -21.05 -11.33
CA SER A 192 -18.84 -22.20 -10.75
C SER A 192 -19.03 -22.06 -9.24
N ILE A 193 -17.99 -21.61 -8.53
CA ILE A 193 -18.03 -21.42 -7.08
C ILE A 193 -19.18 -20.50 -6.66
N GLY A 194 -19.50 -19.45 -7.43
CA GLY A 194 -20.62 -18.56 -7.13
C GLY A 194 -21.98 -19.27 -7.27
N LYS A 195 -22.13 -20.10 -8.31
CA LYS A 195 -23.35 -20.90 -8.56
C LYS A 195 -23.53 -21.99 -7.51
N ASP A 196 -22.44 -22.63 -7.08
CA ASP A 196 -22.47 -23.67 -6.05
C ASP A 196 -22.87 -23.12 -4.69
N ILE A 197 -22.40 -21.90 -4.36
CA ILE A 197 -22.85 -21.16 -3.18
C ILE A 197 -24.34 -20.82 -3.28
N GLU A 198 -24.82 -20.34 -4.42
CA GLU A 198 -26.23 -20.01 -4.62
C GLU A 198 -27.14 -21.23 -4.38
N LYS A 199 -26.82 -22.36 -5.01
CA LYS A 199 -27.54 -23.63 -4.84
C LYS A 199 -27.50 -24.11 -3.39
N SER A 200 -26.34 -24.03 -2.75
CA SER A 200 -26.15 -24.45 -1.36
C SER A 200 -26.85 -23.56 -0.36
N CYS A 201 -27.08 -22.28 -0.65
CA CYS A 201 -27.74 -21.33 0.26
C CYS A 201 -29.26 -21.24 0.06
N GLN A 202 -29.79 -21.78 -1.04
CA GLN A 202 -31.21 -21.68 -1.42
C GLN A 202 -32.18 -22.17 -0.34
N HIS A 203 -31.81 -23.20 0.43
CA HIS A 203 -32.60 -23.72 1.56
C HIS A 203 -32.71 -22.78 2.77
N ILE A 204 -31.78 -21.83 2.97
CA ILE A 204 -31.83 -20.85 4.06
C ILE A 204 -32.61 -19.62 3.59
N TYR A 205 -32.17 -19.06 2.46
CA TYR A 205 -32.78 -17.89 1.85
C TYR A 205 -32.39 -17.85 0.38
N PRO A 206 -33.31 -17.57 -0.56
CA PRO A 206 -32.98 -17.48 -1.97
C PRO A 206 -32.03 -16.31 -2.24
N LEU A 207 -30.89 -16.59 -2.88
CA LEU A 207 -29.91 -15.57 -3.29
C LEU A 207 -29.98 -15.33 -4.79
N HIS A 208 -29.40 -14.20 -5.22
CA HIS A 208 -29.08 -13.89 -6.60
C HIS A 208 -27.79 -13.09 -6.65
N ASP A 209 -27.18 -12.99 -7.84
CA ASP A 209 -25.95 -12.23 -8.07
C ASP A 209 -24.82 -12.64 -7.09
N VAL A 210 -24.67 -13.94 -6.85
CA VAL A 210 -23.60 -14.50 -6.02
C VAL A 210 -22.33 -14.63 -6.84
N LEU A 211 -21.33 -13.80 -6.54
CA LEU A 211 -20.08 -13.73 -7.29
C LEU A 211 -18.88 -13.64 -6.36
N ILE A 212 -17.74 -14.14 -6.83
CA ILE A 212 -16.45 -13.85 -6.21
C ILE A 212 -16.03 -12.45 -6.65
N ARG A 213 -16.11 -11.51 -5.71
CA ARG A 213 -15.82 -10.09 -5.92
C ARG A 213 -14.35 -9.82 -6.19
N LYS A 214 -13.49 -10.51 -5.46
CA LYS A 214 -12.05 -10.27 -5.46
C LYS A 214 -11.30 -11.51 -5.00
N VAL A 215 -10.16 -11.77 -5.64
CA VAL A 215 -9.18 -12.77 -5.21
C VAL A 215 -7.82 -12.08 -5.13
N LYS A 216 -7.17 -12.19 -3.97
CA LYS A 216 -5.80 -11.70 -3.75
C LYS A 216 -4.88 -12.89 -3.51
N VAL A 217 -3.72 -12.92 -4.16
CA VAL A 217 -2.61 -13.77 -3.72
C VAL A 217 -1.90 -13.07 -2.57
N LEU A 218 -1.92 -13.66 -1.38
CA LEU A 218 -1.23 -13.13 -0.19
C LEU A 218 0.20 -13.64 -0.11
N LYS A 219 0.41 -14.93 -0.37
CA LYS A 219 1.73 -15.57 -0.35
C LYS A 219 1.88 -16.47 -1.56
N LYS A 220 3.03 -16.37 -2.21
CA LYS A 220 3.47 -17.26 -3.29
C LYS A 220 4.46 -18.29 -2.75
N PRO A 221 4.47 -19.52 -3.28
CA PRO A 221 5.55 -20.47 -3.03
C PRO A 221 6.86 -19.97 -3.67
N LYS A 222 7.98 -20.63 -3.37
CA LYS A 222 9.27 -20.33 -4.00
C LYS A 222 9.13 -20.50 -5.52
N PHE A 223 9.69 -19.55 -6.27
CA PHE A 223 9.63 -19.57 -7.73
C PHE A 223 10.37 -20.78 -8.29
N GLU A 224 9.68 -21.55 -9.13
CA GLU A 224 10.21 -22.71 -9.84
C GLU A 224 9.86 -22.59 -11.32
N LEU A 225 10.88 -22.55 -12.17
CA LEU A 225 10.72 -22.35 -13.60
C LEU A 225 9.90 -23.47 -14.27
N GLY A 226 10.08 -24.73 -13.84
CA GLY A 226 9.36 -25.89 -14.37
C GLY A 226 7.84 -25.74 -14.25
N LYS A 227 7.34 -25.35 -13.07
CA LYS A 227 5.91 -25.13 -12.83
C LYS A 227 5.34 -24.03 -13.72
N LEU A 228 6.09 -22.96 -13.98
CA LEU A 228 5.64 -21.90 -14.88
C LEU A 228 5.57 -22.39 -16.34
N LEU A 229 6.54 -23.20 -16.78
CA LEU A 229 6.56 -23.75 -18.14
C LEU A 229 5.41 -24.74 -18.38
N GLU A 230 5.06 -25.54 -17.37
CA GLU A 230 3.89 -26.41 -17.40
C GLU A 230 2.59 -25.63 -17.58
N LEU A 231 2.45 -24.48 -16.90
CA LEU A 231 1.30 -23.59 -17.07
C LEU A 231 1.20 -22.99 -18.47
N HIS A 232 2.32 -22.87 -19.19
CA HIS A 232 2.39 -22.37 -20.55
C HIS A 232 2.43 -23.49 -21.62
N GLY A 233 2.39 -24.76 -21.22
CA GLY A 233 2.28 -25.90 -22.14
C GLY A 233 3.53 -26.19 -22.99
N GLU A 234 4.67 -25.57 -22.70
CA GLU A 234 5.92 -25.80 -23.44
C GLU A 234 6.71 -27.02 -22.92
N GLY A 235 6.12 -27.82 -22.02
CA GLY A 235 6.72 -29.04 -21.47
C GLY A 235 6.33 -30.36 -22.17
N SER A 236 5.45 -30.34 -23.18
CA SER A 236 4.97 -31.56 -23.84
C SER A 236 5.07 -31.48 -25.36
N GLY A 237 6.25 -31.79 -25.90
CA GLY A 237 6.47 -32.02 -27.33
C GLY A 237 7.55 -33.08 -27.55
N LYS A 238 7.17 -34.25 -28.07
CA LYS A 238 8.06 -35.34 -28.51
C LYS A 238 8.43 -35.19 -29.99
N GLY A 239 9.70 -35.47 -30.30
CA GLY A 239 10.26 -35.92 -31.59
C GLY A 239 10.99 -34.82 -32.39
N GLY A 240 12.26 -34.88 -32.76
CA GLY A 240 13.27 -35.94 -32.73
C GLY A 240 14.14 -35.84 -33.98
N ALA A 241 15.41 -35.43 -33.86
CA ALA A 241 16.50 -35.78 -34.78
C ALA A 241 17.85 -35.51 -34.11
N SER A 242 18.70 -36.52 -34.14
CA SER A 242 20.00 -36.66 -33.50
C SER A 242 21.06 -35.66 -33.97
N ALA A 243 21.90 -35.21 -33.05
CA ALA A 243 23.32 -35.01 -33.30
C ALA A 243 24.11 -35.26 -32.00
N THR A 244 24.60 -36.51 -31.91
CA THR A 244 25.88 -36.95 -31.32
C THR A 244 26.42 -36.31 -30.04
N ALA A 245 26.60 -37.21 -29.07
CA ALA A 245 27.38 -37.08 -27.86
C ALA A 245 28.82 -36.59 -28.10
N SER A 246 29.29 -35.73 -27.21
CA SER A 246 30.63 -35.86 -26.64
C SER A 246 30.55 -35.52 -25.15
N ALA A 247 30.80 -36.53 -24.34
CA ALA A 247 30.99 -36.43 -22.92
C ALA A 247 32.32 -35.75 -22.63
N ALA A 248 32.30 -34.72 -21.79
CA ALA A 248 33.48 -34.25 -21.08
C ALA A 248 33.11 -34.10 -19.59
N LYS A 249 33.75 -34.96 -18.79
CA LYS A 249 33.96 -34.85 -17.34
C LYS A 249 34.22 -33.38 -16.97
N GLY A 250 33.51 -32.81 -16.00
CA GLY A 250 33.78 -33.04 -14.59
C GLY A 250 34.70 -31.94 -14.08
N GLU A 251 34.14 -30.91 -13.47
CA GLU A 251 34.85 -30.06 -12.51
C GLU A 251 33.87 -29.68 -11.41
N GLU A 252 34.14 -30.27 -10.24
CA GLU A 252 33.43 -30.05 -8.99
C GLU A 252 33.56 -28.60 -8.54
N GLY A 253 32.44 -28.04 -8.07
CA GLY A 253 32.45 -26.78 -7.37
C GLY A 253 33.30 -26.88 -6.11
N MET A 254 34.33 -26.04 -6.03
CA MET A 254 35.12 -25.78 -4.83
C MET A 254 34.19 -25.43 -3.65
N LYS A 255 34.04 -26.37 -2.71
CA LYS A 255 33.51 -26.08 -1.37
C LYS A 255 34.56 -25.23 -0.64
N VAL A 256 34.15 -24.06 -0.17
CA VAL A 256 34.93 -23.31 0.82
C VAL A 256 34.36 -23.66 2.19
N ASP A 257 35.11 -24.45 2.95
CA ASP A 257 34.79 -24.80 4.33
C ASP A 257 34.92 -23.57 5.24
N ARG A 258 33.88 -23.34 6.06
CA ARG A 258 33.80 -22.28 7.06
C ARG A 258 34.16 -22.89 8.42
N PRO A 259 35.21 -22.43 9.13
CA PRO A 259 35.50 -22.90 10.47
C PRO A 259 34.47 -22.38 11.49
N GLU A 260 34.00 -23.30 12.33
CA GLU A 260 33.11 -23.09 13.48
C GLU A 260 33.84 -22.42 14.66
N GLY A 261 33.09 -21.69 15.49
CA GLY A 261 33.49 -21.40 16.88
C GLY A 261 33.29 -19.97 17.36
N TYR A 262 32.05 -19.51 17.53
CA TYR A 262 31.68 -18.57 18.60
C TYR A 262 30.14 -18.43 18.74
N GLU A 263 29.58 -18.93 19.84
CA GLU A 263 28.28 -18.54 20.44
C GLU A 263 28.60 -18.03 21.85
N PRO A 264 27.94 -16.98 22.40
CA PRO A 264 26.59 -17.10 23.00
C PRO A 264 25.82 -15.73 23.10
N PRO A 265 24.75 -15.53 23.91
CA PRO A 265 23.73 -16.44 24.46
C PRO A 265 22.27 -16.04 24.11
N SER A 266 21.39 -17.04 24.07
CA SER A 266 19.95 -16.91 24.24
C SER A 266 19.57 -16.61 25.70
N ARG A 267 18.69 -15.64 25.94
CA ARG A 267 17.84 -15.63 27.14
C ARG A 267 16.38 -15.58 26.76
N ALA A 268 15.75 -16.74 26.91
CA ALA A 268 14.35 -16.84 27.27
C ALA A 268 14.13 -16.22 28.66
N GLY A 269 13.01 -15.55 28.83
CA GLY A 269 12.55 -14.98 30.09
C GLY A 269 11.13 -14.49 29.91
N ALA A 270 10.17 -15.39 30.11
CA ALA A 270 8.79 -15.00 30.38
C ALA A 270 8.75 -14.23 31.71
N CYS A 271 7.93 -13.18 31.80
CA CYS A 271 7.24 -12.87 33.04
C CYS A 271 5.93 -12.13 32.75
N GLU A 272 4.88 -12.70 33.31
CA GLU A 272 3.50 -12.27 33.36
C GLU A 272 3.26 -11.13 34.36
N TYR A 273 2.15 -10.40 34.12
CA TYR A 273 1.30 -9.62 35.04
C TYR A 273 1.93 -8.62 36.04
N PHE A 274 1.43 -7.37 36.04
CA PHE A 274 0.52 -6.85 37.08
C PHE A 274 0.04 -5.44 36.72
N ALA A 275 -1.27 -5.24 36.81
CA ALA A 275 -1.89 -3.92 36.84
C ALA A 275 -1.84 -3.38 38.27
N THR A 276 -1.45 -2.12 38.46
CA THR A 276 -1.83 -1.34 39.64
C THR A 276 -2.05 0.13 39.29
N SER A 277 -3.12 0.64 39.87
CA SER A 277 -3.70 1.97 39.85
C SER A 277 -2.88 3.02 40.61
N GLU A 278 -3.02 4.26 40.13
CA GLU A 278 -2.96 5.54 40.86
C GLU A 278 -1.65 5.94 41.59
N SER A 279 -1.07 7.07 41.15
CA SER A 279 -1.14 8.29 41.97
C SER A 279 -0.78 9.52 41.15
N ARG A 280 -1.53 10.58 41.45
CA ARG A 280 -1.57 11.88 40.79
C ARG A 280 -0.78 12.85 41.66
N ALA A 281 0.30 13.41 41.15
CA ALA A 281 0.94 14.58 41.74
C ALA A 281 1.27 15.58 40.62
N ALA A 282 0.56 16.69 40.64
CA ALA A 282 0.70 17.79 39.70
C ALA A 282 1.95 18.61 40.04
N MET A 283 2.77 18.91 39.03
CA MET A 283 3.60 20.11 39.02
C MET A 283 3.46 20.79 37.66
N ASN A 284 3.49 22.12 37.75
CA ASN A 284 2.78 23.08 36.93
C ASN A 284 3.74 23.69 35.90
N THR A 285 3.61 23.35 34.62
CA THR A 285 4.08 24.18 33.51
C THR A 285 3.01 24.19 32.42
N GLY A 286 2.51 25.38 32.09
CA GLY A 286 1.35 25.61 31.24
C GLY A 286 1.61 25.43 29.75
N TYR A 287 1.87 24.20 29.32
CA TYR A 287 1.71 23.76 27.93
C TYR A 287 1.06 22.37 27.93
N VAL A 288 0.45 22.00 26.80
CA VAL A 288 -0.23 20.71 26.52
C VAL A 288 -1.75 20.71 26.82
N ARG A 289 -2.53 21.25 25.86
CA ARG A 289 -3.75 20.55 25.47
C ARG A 289 -3.31 19.32 24.67
N ASP A 290 -3.51 18.14 25.23
CA ASP A 290 -3.09 16.88 24.65
C ASP A 290 -3.81 16.63 23.31
N SER A 291 -3.12 16.74 22.18
CA SER A 291 -3.73 16.53 20.85
C SER A 291 -4.19 15.09 20.61
N LEU A 292 -3.69 14.11 21.39
CA LEU A 292 -4.24 12.75 21.40
C LEU A 292 -5.66 12.74 21.97
N SER A 293 -5.99 13.64 22.90
CA SER A 293 -7.36 13.83 23.39
C SER A 293 -8.26 14.39 22.28
N LEU A 294 -7.78 15.35 21.48
CA LEU A 294 -8.53 15.92 20.35
C LEU A 294 -8.73 14.92 19.20
N GLU A 295 -7.77 14.02 18.98
CA GLU A 295 -7.90 12.90 18.03
C GLU A 295 -8.92 11.86 18.54
N ARG A 296 -8.86 11.50 19.84
CA ARG A 296 -9.85 10.62 20.49
C ARG A 296 -11.27 11.21 20.52
N GLU A 297 -11.38 12.53 20.67
CA GLU A 297 -12.64 13.28 20.60
C GLU A 297 -13.14 13.49 19.16
N GLY A 298 -12.37 13.09 18.14
CA GLY A 298 -12.76 13.18 16.73
C GLY A 298 -12.83 14.61 16.17
N LYS A 299 -12.24 15.60 16.86
CA LYS A 299 -12.20 17.01 16.42
C LYS A 299 -11.14 17.26 15.35
N VAL A 300 -10.05 16.50 15.41
CA VAL A 300 -8.94 16.56 14.44
C VAL A 300 -8.70 15.17 13.86
N ARG A 301 -8.23 15.12 12.62
CA ARG A 301 -7.84 13.89 11.92
C ARG A 301 -6.39 13.99 11.44
N GLU A 302 -5.67 12.90 11.53
CA GLU A 302 -4.34 12.75 10.92
C GLU A 302 -4.48 12.73 9.39
N VAL A 303 -3.67 13.53 8.69
CA VAL A 303 -3.67 13.63 7.21
C VAL A 303 -2.32 13.33 6.57
N GLY A 304 -1.29 13.01 7.35
CA GLY A 304 0.04 12.65 6.86
C GLY A 304 0.03 11.43 5.95
N ALA A 305 -0.91 10.51 6.12
CA ALA A 305 -1.11 9.38 5.20
C ALA A 305 -1.53 9.78 3.78
N GLN A 306 -2.10 10.97 3.58
CA GLN A 306 -2.55 11.46 2.28
C GLN A 306 -1.48 12.27 1.53
N ALA A 307 -0.34 12.53 2.18
CA ALA A 307 0.77 13.28 1.63
C ALA A 307 1.91 12.39 1.15
N VAL A 308 2.69 12.91 0.20
CA VAL A 308 3.99 12.38 -0.21
C VAL A 308 5.06 13.07 0.63
N TRP A 309 5.91 12.29 1.27
CA TRP A 309 6.96 12.78 2.17
C TRP A 309 8.31 12.62 1.49
N SER A 310 9.18 13.61 1.65
CA SER A 310 10.58 13.55 1.22
C SER A 310 11.47 14.24 2.24
N LEU A 311 12.69 13.74 2.38
CA LEU A 311 13.69 14.27 3.31
C LEU A 311 14.82 14.91 2.51
N SER A 312 15.42 15.96 3.06
CA SER A 312 16.65 16.54 2.51
C SER A 312 17.83 15.56 2.54
N SER A 313 17.97 14.83 3.64
CA SER A 313 18.99 13.82 3.86
C SER A 313 18.48 12.74 4.79
N CYS A 314 19.02 11.54 4.66
CA CYS A 314 18.75 10.44 5.59
C CYS A 314 19.89 9.43 5.54
N LYS A 315 20.24 8.90 6.71
CA LYS A 315 21.15 7.77 6.80
C LYS A 315 20.46 6.50 6.26
N PRO A 316 21.18 5.58 5.57
CA PRO A 316 20.57 4.34 5.09
C PRO A 316 19.89 3.56 6.24
N GLY A 317 18.58 3.30 6.10
CA GLY A 317 17.79 2.60 7.11
C GLY A 317 17.05 3.49 8.12
N PHE A 318 17.31 4.80 8.13
CA PHE A 318 16.66 5.79 9.02
C PHE A 318 16.02 6.90 8.18
N GLY A 319 14.99 6.55 7.40
CA GLY A 319 14.35 7.42 6.42
C GLY A 319 12.94 7.87 6.83
N VAL A 320 12.09 8.11 5.83
CA VAL A 320 10.70 8.58 6.01
C VAL A 320 9.84 7.56 6.76
N ASP A 321 10.12 6.27 6.59
CA ASP A 321 9.30 5.20 7.15
C ASP A 321 9.31 5.25 8.68
N GLN A 322 10.46 5.55 9.29
CA GLN A 322 10.62 5.67 10.75
C GLN A 322 9.85 6.85 11.34
N LEU A 323 9.65 7.95 10.59
CA LEU A 323 8.85 9.09 11.07
C LEU A 323 7.35 8.76 11.22
N ARG A 324 6.91 7.62 10.66
CA ARG A 324 5.50 7.32 10.42
C ARG A 324 5.07 5.91 10.84
N ASP A 325 5.98 5.10 11.37
CA ASP A 325 5.73 3.71 11.75
C ASP A 325 4.95 3.55 13.06
N ASN A 326 4.63 4.66 13.74
CA ASN A 326 3.97 4.71 15.05
C ASN A 326 4.76 4.00 16.17
N CYS A 327 6.05 3.72 15.98
CA CYS A 327 6.95 3.26 17.03
C CYS A 327 7.74 4.44 17.62
N LEU A 328 7.89 4.53 18.94
CA LEU A 328 8.64 5.62 19.58
C LEU A 328 10.14 5.33 19.65
N ASP A 329 10.55 4.08 19.43
CA ASP A 329 11.95 3.65 19.49
C ASP A 329 12.70 3.92 18.19
N THR A 330 11.99 4.05 17.08
CA THR A 330 12.53 4.35 15.76
C THR A 330 12.60 5.85 15.51
N TYR A 331 13.55 6.27 14.67
CA TYR A 331 13.77 7.67 14.36
C TYR A 331 14.31 7.88 12.94
N TRP A 332 14.04 9.05 12.38
CA TRP A 332 14.79 9.60 11.26
C TRP A 332 16.10 10.17 11.76
N GLN A 333 17.19 9.81 11.10
CA GLN A 333 18.50 10.41 11.29
C GLN A 333 18.88 11.17 10.02
N SER A 334 19.07 12.48 10.15
CA SER A 334 19.60 13.28 9.05
C SER A 334 21.09 12.96 8.79
N ASP A 335 21.52 13.15 7.55
CA ASP A 335 22.91 12.87 7.12
C ASP A 335 23.30 13.86 6.00
N GLY A 336 23.49 15.13 6.38
CA GLY A 336 23.68 16.22 5.42
C GLY A 336 23.97 17.57 6.06
N PRO A 337 24.13 18.64 5.24
CA PRO A 337 24.30 19.99 5.76
C PRO A 337 22.98 20.54 6.33
N GLN A 338 23.05 21.27 7.44
CA GLN A 338 21.92 22.03 8.00
C GLN A 338 21.54 23.19 7.06
N PRO A 339 20.26 23.55 6.94
CA PRO A 339 19.10 23.05 7.69
C PRO A 339 18.57 21.69 7.18
N HIS A 340 18.16 20.82 8.11
CA HIS A 340 17.56 19.53 7.77
C HIS A 340 16.07 19.69 7.49
N LEU A 341 15.65 19.32 6.29
CA LEU A 341 14.29 19.55 5.79
C LEU A 341 13.47 18.26 5.72
N VAL A 342 12.24 18.32 6.19
CA VAL A 342 11.16 17.35 5.96
C VAL A 342 10.08 18.02 5.10
N ASN A 343 9.88 17.51 3.89
CA ASN A 343 8.94 18.04 2.92
C ASN A 343 7.69 17.15 2.86
N ILE A 344 6.52 17.76 2.98
CA ILE A 344 5.22 17.09 3.01
C ILE A 344 4.35 17.71 1.92
N GLN A 345 4.10 16.95 0.85
CA GLN A 345 3.33 17.39 -0.31
C GLN A 345 1.97 16.71 -0.39
N PHE A 346 0.90 17.49 -0.33
CA PHE A 346 -0.47 17.01 -0.47
C PHE A 346 -0.92 17.02 -1.93
N ARG A 347 -1.62 15.96 -2.37
CA ARG A 347 -2.20 15.88 -3.73
C ARG A 347 -3.37 16.85 -3.96
N ARG A 348 -3.97 17.35 -2.89
CA ARG A 348 -5.10 18.30 -2.87
C ARG A 348 -4.85 19.34 -1.80
N LYS A 349 -5.37 20.55 -1.98
CA LYS A 349 -5.23 21.65 -1.01
C LYS A 349 -5.87 21.22 0.32
N THR A 350 -5.05 20.98 1.33
CA THR A 350 -5.46 20.40 2.61
C THR A 350 -5.41 21.46 3.69
N THR A 351 -6.42 21.50 4.54
CA THR A 351 -6.47 22.38 5.71
C THR A 351 -5.70 21.75 6.84
N ILE A 352 -4.73 22.46 7.43
CA ILE A 352 -3.87 21.97 8.51
C ILE A 352 -4.10 22.87 9.72
N GLN A 353 -4.30 22.25 10.88
CA GLN A 353 -4.53 22.93 12.14
C GLN A 353 -3.28 22.91 13.04
N GLY A 354 -2.49 21.85 12.95
CA GLY A 354 -1.25 21.73 13.72
C GLY A 354 -0.40 20.55 13.27
N ILE A 355 0.88 20.62 13.62
CA ILE A 355 1.87 19.57 13.40
C ILE A 355 2.35 19.13 14.78
N CYS A 356 2.30 17.84 15.05
CA CYS A 356 2.83 17.25 16.27
C CYS A 356 4.13 16.54 15.93
N ILE A 357 5.19 16.82 16.68
CA ILE A 357 6.50 16.21 16.54
C ILE A 357 6.85 15.53 17.86
N TYR A 358 7.29 14.28 17.81
CA TYR A 358 7.80 13.60 19.00
C TYR A 358 9.33 13.73 19.04
N ALA A 359 9.83 14.33 20.12
CA ALA A 359 11.25 14.50 20.38
C ALA A 359 11.54 14.22 21.86
N ASP A 360 12.67 13.58 22.15
CA ASP A 360 13.07 13.27 23.52
C ASP A 360 14.56 13.62 23.74
N TYR A 361 14.80 14.67 24.51
CA TYR A 361 16.14 15.12 24.85
C TYR A 361 16.92 14.10 25.70
N LYS A 362 16.25 13.30 26.53
CA LYS A 362 16.95 12.35 27.41
C LYS A 362 17.52 11.16 26.64
N LEU A 363 16.88 10.79 25.55
CA LEU A 363 17.30 9.66 24.72
C LEU A 363 18.24 10.09 23.59
N ASP A 364 18.00 11.27 23.00
CA ASP A 364 18.70 11.73 21.80
C ASP A 364 19.78 12.80 22.07
N GLU A 365 19.83 13.37 23.28
CA GLU A 365 20.83 14.34 23.74
C GLU A 365 21.13 15.46 22.70
N SER A 366 22.32 15.45 22.11
CA SER A 366 22.78 16.43 21.11
C SER A 366 22.07 16.32 19.75
N TYR A 367 21.42 15.19 19.45
CA TYR A 367 20.67 14.99 18.21
C TYR A 367 19.25 15.58 18.26
N THR A 368 18.80 16.08 19.41
CA THR A 368 17.48 16.72 19.54
C THR A 368 17.47 18.11 18.91
N PRO A 369 16.47 18.44 18.08
CA PRO A 369 16.36 19.78 17.50
C PRO A 369 16.10 20.83 18.58
N ASN A 370 16.84 21.94 18.51
CA ASN A 370 16.64 23.12 19.34
C ASN A 370 15.68 24.09 18.65
N ARG A 371 15.87 24.37 17.36
CA ARG A 371 15.03 25.34 16.64
C ARG A 371 14.42 24.73 15.39
N ILE A 372 13.09 24.75 15.31
CA ILE A 372 12.33 24.22 14.17
C ILE A 372 11.50 25.34 13.54
N SER A 373 11.59 25.48 12.22
CA SER A 373 10.79 26.42 11.43
C SER A 373 9.80 25.63 10.57
N VAL A 374 8.50 25.95 10.69
CA VAL A 374 7.44 25.40 9.84
C VAL A 374 7.13 26.38 8.73
N ARG A 375 7.28 25.92 7.49
CA ARG A 375 7.04 26.69 6.27
C ARG A 375 5.91 26.07 5.47
N VAL A 376 5.14 26.92 4.82
CA VAL A 376 3.92 26.57 4.11
C VAL A 376 3.94 27.20 2.73
N GLY A 377 3.47 26.47 1.72
CA GLY A 377 3.41 26.98 0.35
C GLY A 377 2.42 26.27 -0.56
N SER A 378 2.27 26.83 -1.76
CA SER A 378 1.58 26.19 -2.87
C SER A 378 2.50 25.27 -3.67
N SER A 379 3.79 25.58 -3.70
CA SER A 379 4.84 24.83 -4.39
C SER A 379 6.17 25.02 -3.66
N PHE A 380 7.21 24.27 -4.04
CA PHE A 380 8.55 24.36 -3.45
C PHE A 380 9.19 25.76 -3.60
N HIS A 381 8.80 26.53 -4.61
CA HIS A 381 9.35 27.87 -4.89
C HIS A 381 8.64 29.02 -4.15
N ASP A 382 7.50 28.75 -3.50
CA ASP A 382 6.63 29.74 -2.87
C ASP A 382 6.33 29.30 -1.43
N LEU A 383 7.40 29.19 -0.64
CA LEU A 383 7.38 28.78 0.75
C LEU A 383 7.47 30.00 1.65
N GLN A 384 6.47 30.20 2.49
CA GLN A 384 6.43 31.23 3.52
C GLN A 384 6.65 30.60 4.90
N GLU A 385 7.50 31.20 5.71
CA GLU A 385 7.71 30.80 7.10
C GLU A 385 6.51 31.21 7.95
N LEU A 386 5.88 30.23 8.59
CA LEU A 386 4.66 30.42 9.36
C LEU A 386 4.95 30.58 10.84
N GLU A 387 5.79 29.70 11.39
CA GLU A 387 6.15 29.72 12.81
C GLU A 387 7.54 29.12 13.00
N ALA A 388 8.38 29.79 13.79
CA ALA A 388 9.63 29.25 14.29
C ALA A 388 9.48 28.97 15.79
N VAL A 389 9.71 27.73 16.20
CA VAL A 389 9.56 27.26 17.57
C VAL A 389 10.93 26.87 18.11
N ASP A 390 11.25 27.45 19.26
CA ASP A 390 12.44 27.11 20.05
C ASP A 390 12.06 26.06 21.11
N LEU A 391 12.77 24.94 21.13
CA LEU A 391 12.51 23.77 21.96
C LEU A 391 13.62 23.67 23.02
N THR A 392 13.30 23.97 24.26
CA THR A 392 14.22 23.81 25.40
C THR A 392 14.03 22.43 26.03
N GLU A 393 14.92 21.49 25.69
CA GLU A 393 14.93 20.11 26.22
C GLU A 393 13.56 19.40 26.14
N PRO A 394 12.98 19.26 24.92
CA PRO A 394 11.66 18.68 24.76
C PRO A 394 11.65 17.20 25.17
N THR A 395 10.65 16.81 25.95
CA THR A 395 10.40 15.40 26.33
C THR A 395 8.96 15.03 25.99
N GLY A 396 8.77 14.36 24.85
CA GLY A 396 7.47 13.87 24.38
C GLY A 396 6.92 14.62 23.16
N TRP A 397 5.58 14.74 23.09
CA TRP A 397 4.89 15.37 21.96
C TRP A 397 4.96 16.89 22.04
N VAL A 398 5.64 17.49 21.07
CA VAL A 398 5.68 18.93 20.82
C VAL A 398 4.60 19.29 19.79
N HIS A 399 3.72 20.22 20.15
CA HIS A 399 2.65 20.67 19.27
C HIS A 399 2.94 22.07 18.70
N ILE A 400 3.03 22.16 17.38
CA ILE A 400 3.23 23.40 16.63
C ILE A 400 1.91 23.78 15.97
N ALA A 401 1.36 24.95 16.33
CA ALA A 401 0.03 25.36 15.92
C ALA A 401 0.09 26.16 14.61
N THR A 402 -0.29 25.53 13.49
CA THR A 402 -0.27 26.20 12.19
C THR A 402 -1.49 27.12 12.04
N ARG A 403 -1.36 28.37 12.48
CA ARG A 403 -2.38 29.42 12.36
C ARG A 403 -1.92 30.51 11.39
N ASP A 404 -2.84 31.01 10.59
CA ASP A 404 -2.62 32.20 9.77
C ASP A 404 -2.63 33.48 10.64
N ALA A 405 -2.23 34.64 10.09
CA ALA A 405 -2.29 35.94 10.76
C ALA A 405 -3.69 36.29 11.29
N ALA A 406 -4.73 35.71 10.69
CA ALA A 406 -6.13 35.83 11.12
C ALA A 406 -6.58 34.76 12.15
N GLY A 407 -5.67 33.93 12.67
CA GLY A 407 -5.95 32.89 13.68
C GLY A 407 -6.62 31.60 13.16
N HIS A 408 -6.86 31.50 11.85
CA HIS A 408 -7.54 30.37 11.20
C HIS A 408 -6.57 29.24 10.78
N PRO A 409 -7.05 27.99 10.65
CA PRO A 409 -6.27 26.88 10.09
C PRO A 409 -5.83 27.14 8.65
N VAL A 410 -4.61 26.75 8.33
CA VAL A 410 -3.93 27.16 7.10
C VAL A 410 -4.21 26.13 6.00
N ARG A 411 -4.52 26.58 4.77
CA ARG A 411 -4.84 25.70 3.63
C ARG A 411 -3.71 25.66 2.61
N THR A 412 -3.07 24.50 2.46
CA THR A 412 -1.76 24.41 1.79
C THR A 412 -1.69 23.19 0.88
N PHE A 413 -0.79 23.23 -0.11
CA PHE A 413 -0.41 22.04 -0.89
C PHE A 413 0.91 21.46 -0.41
N PHE A 414 1.75 22.30 0.20
CA PHE A 414 3.09 21.94 0.59
C PHE A 414 3.39 22.48 1.99
N VAL A 415 3.97 21.63 2.83
CA VAL A 415 4.48 21.96 4.16
C VAL A 415 5.93 21.50 4.22
N GLN A 416 6.80 22.35 4.73
CA GLN A 416 8.20 22.05 4.96
C GLN A 416 8.54 22.33 6.42
N ILE A 417 9.03 21.30 7.11
CA ILE A 417 9.57 21.43 8.46
C ILE A 417 11.09 21.54 8.31
N ALA A 418 11.66 22.65 8.71
CA ALA A 418 13.08 22.95 8.63
C ALA A 418 13.67 22.97 10.04
N VAL A 419 14.53 21.99 10.34
CA VAL A 419 15.34 22.00 11.55
C VAL A 419 16.52 22.92 11.32
N LEU A 420 16.55 24.05 12.03
CA LEU A 420 17.56 25.11 11.86
C LEU A 420 18.78 24.86 12.72
N SER A 421 18.61 24.36 13.94
CA SER A 421 19.70 24.04 14.86
C SER A 421 19.31 22.92 15.81
N ASN A 422 20.31 22.18 16.30
CA ASN A 422 20.17 21.14 17.33
C ASN A 422 20.76 21.59 18.66
N HIS A 423 20.42 20.87 19.72
CA HIS A 423 21.04 21.04 21.03
C HIS A 423 22.52 20.71 21.00
N GLN A 424 23.30 21.38 21.86
CA GLN A 424 24.76 21.18 21.98
C GLN A 424 25.54 21.28 20.65
N ASN A 425 25.04 22.05 19.67
CA ASN A 425 25.59 22.15 18.31
C ASN A 425 25.69 20.80 17.57
N GLY A 426 24.77 19.86 17.85
CA GLY A 426 24.69 18.59 17.14
C GLY A 426 24.57 18.77 15.63
N ARG A 427 25.36 18.00 14.88
CA ARG A 427 25.42 18.09 13.40
C ARG A 427 24.17 17.50 12.74
N ASP A 428 23.74 16.33 13.22
CA ASP A 428 22.61 15.58 12.70
C ASP A 428 21.43 15.64 13.68
N THR A 429 20.22 15.36 13.21
CA THR A 429 18.99 15.44 13.99
C THR A 429 18.32 14.08 14.06
N HIS A 430 17.81 13.73 15.24
CA HIS A 430 16.88 12.64 15.45
C HIS A 430 15.46 13.19 15.63
N LEU A 431 14.55 12.75 14.76
CA LEU A 431 13.11 12.95 14.96
C LEU A 431 12.44 11.59 14.94
N ARG A 432 11.67 11.28 15.98
CA ARG A 432 11.04 9.96 16.13
C ARG A 432 9.75 9.89 15.33
N GLN A 433 8.80 10.79 15.59
CA GLN A 433 7.51 10.79 14.89
C GLN A 433 7.03 12.17 14.52
N ILE A 434 6.31 12.25 13.40
CA ILE A 434 5.61 13.47 12.98
C ILE A 434 4.17 13.10 12.59
N LYS A 435 3.20 13.82 13.16
CA LYS A 435 1.79 13.73 12.80
C LYS A 435 1.28 15.08 12.32
N VAL A 436 0.55 15.09 11.21
CA VAL A 436 -0.06 16.30 10.66
C VAL A 436 -1.56 16.26 10.88
N HIS A 437 -2.09 17.22 11.64
CA HIS A 437 -3.48 17.24 12.05
C HIS A 437 -4.27 18.25 11.21
N SER A 438 -5.39 17.79 10.67
CA SER A 438 -6.38 18.57 9.93
C SER A 438 -7.66 18.68 10.76
N PRO A 439 -8.34 19.83 10.77
CA PRO A 439 -9.63 19.94 11.45
C PRO A 439 -10.65 19.05 10.74
N VAL A 440 -11.44 18.29 11.51
CA VAL A 440 -12.58 17.55 10.96
C VAL A 440 -13.68 18.57 10.70
N GLN A 441 -13.85 18.98 9.44
CA GLN A 441 -15.11 19.57 9.04
C GLN A 441 -16.17 18.49 9.22
N GLN A 442 -17.03 18.65 10.23
CA GLN A 442 -18.33 17.99 10.25
C GLN A 442 -19.10 18.55 9.05
N ALA A 443 -18.84 17.99 7.86
CA ALA A 443 -19.81 18.03 6.79
C ALA A 443 -20.97 17.19 7.31
N ASN A 444 -21.88 17.85 8.03
CA ASN A 444 -23.15 17.28 8.39
C ASN A 444 -23.72 16.73 7.09
N VAL A 445 -23.81 15.40 7.01
CA VAL A 445 -24.74 14.73 6.10
C VAL A 445 -26.11 15.27 6.52
N SER A 446 -26.53 16.36 5.88
CA SER A 446 -27.83 17.01 5.99
C SER A 446 -28.52 16.79 7.35
N VAL A 447 -27.90 17.24 8.44
CA VAL A 447 -28.71 17.60 9.60
C VAL A 447 -29.24 18.96 9.22
N MET A 448 -30.53 19.03 8.86
CA MET A 448 -31.21 20.32 8.76
C MET A 448 -30.81 21.14 9.98
N PRO A 449 -30.41 22.43 9.84
CA PRO A 449 -30.20 23.27 11.00
C PRO A 449 -31.44 23.13 11.87
N LYS A 450 -31.30 22.88 13.19
CA LYS A 450 -32.41 22.65 14.12
C LYS A 450 -33.55 23.62 13.77
N VAL A 451 -34.56 23.11 13.07
CA VAL A 451 -35.72 23.91 12.72
C VAL A 451 -36.47 24.04 14.03
N ASN A 452 -36.43 25.21 14.64
CA ASN A 452 -37.26 25.51 15.79
C ASN A 452 -38.71 25.56 15.28
N PHE A 453 -39.40 24.43 15.33
CA PHE A 453 -40.82 24.36 15.01
C PHE A 453 -41.58 25.25 16.00
N THR A 454 -42.20 26.31 15.47
CA THR A 454 -42.96 27.30 16.24
C THR A 454 -44.38 26.83 16.54
N SER A 455 -44.96 25.93 15.74
CA SER A 455 -46.27 25.35 16.00
C SER A 455 -46.18 24.05 16.83
N VAL A 456 -47.21 23.79 17.64
CA VAL A 456 -47.30 22.61 18.51
C VAL A 456 -47.38 21.32 17.69
N ASP A 457 -48.08 21.33 16.56
CA ASP A 457 -48.28 20.16 15.69
C ASP A 457 -46.96 19.65 15.07
N CYS A 458 -46.07 20.57 14.69
CA CYS A 458 -44.78 20.22 14.09
C CYS A 458 -43.75 19.71 15.12
N ARG A 459 -43.96 19.97 16.41
CA ARG A 459 -43.07 19.53 17.49
C ARG A 459 -43.13 18.02 17.72
N ALA A 460 -44.26 17.38 17.41
CA ALA A 460 -44.45 15.94 17.55
C ALA A 460 -43.50 15.11 16.66
N PHE A 461 -43.03 15.67 15.55
CA PHE A 461 -42.11 15.01 14.61
C PHE A 461 -40.63 15.20 14.96
N SER A 462 -40.29 15.94 16.02
CA SER A 462 -38.90 16.24 16.41
C SER A 462 -38.15 15.05 17.03
N CYS A 463 -38.86 14.00 17.44
CA CYS A 463 -38.28 12.82 18.12
C CYS A 463 -38.01 11.62 17.20
N ILE A 464 -38.31 11.72 15.90
CA ILE A 464 -38.04 10.64 14.96
C ILE A 464 -36.62 10.82 14.42
N ARG A 465 -35.70 10.00 14.92
CA ARG A 465 -34.30 9.93 14.51
C ARG A 465 -34.07 8.88 13.44
#